data_AF-A0AA40BYZ0-F1
#
_entry.id   AF-A0AA40BYZ0-F1
#
_cell.length_a   1.000
_cell.length_b   1.000
_cell.length_c   1.000
_cell.angle_alpha   90.00
_cell.angle_beta   90.00
_cell.angle_gamma   90.00
#
_symmetry.space_group_name_H-M   'P 1'
#
loop_
_entity.id
_entity.type
_entity.pdbx_description
1 polymer ?
#
loop_
_entity_poly.entity_id
_entity_poly.type
_entity_poly.pdbx_seq_one_letter_code
_entity_poly.pdbx_strand_id
1 'polypeptide(L)'
;MSSTIAINDGRDRVPLADSTAVRIHRSRLDWSTFMQAWTAGIIPSKDWMPSDMQVIFEGLFMALESKDGKTVRITSLLQWFEDKIDEYLLVAWRGDKIRAYRAGVKWVRPFAELCVSAVATSDMGVAPLRR
;
A
#
# COMPACT_ATOMS: atom_id res chain seq x y z
N MET A 1 -8.80 7.67 -19.71
CA MET A 1 -7.67 6.74 -19.60
C MET A 1 -8.02 5.73 -18.51
N SER A 2 -7.82 4.43 -18.73
CA SER A 2 -8.02 3.44 -17.66
C SER A 2 -6.78 3.44 -16.77
N SER A 3 -6.92 3.82 -15.50
CA SER A 3 -5.81 3.80 -14.55
C SER A 3 -5.38 2.35 -14.27
N THR A 4 -4.08 2.10 -14.22
CA THR A 4 -3.52 0.78 -13.88
C THR A 4 -2.63 0.91 -12.66
N ILE A 5 -2.50 -0.18 -11.91
CA ILE A 5 -1.59 -0.29 -10.78
C ILE A 5 -0.70 -1.51 -10.98
N ALA A 6 0.56 -1.38 -10.60
CA ALA A 6 1.50 -2.48 -10.71
C ALA A 6 1.33 -3.42 -9.51
N ILE A 7 1.38 -4.72 -9.74
CA ILE A 7 1.34 -5.79 -8.73
C ILE A 7 2.51 -6.74 -8.94
N ASN A 8 2.66 -7.74 -8.08
CA ASN A 8 3.79 -8.67 -8.15
C ASN A 8 5.15 -7.95 -8.12
N ASP A 9 5.30 -6.96 -7.23
CA ASP A 9 6.52 -6.15 -7.11
C ASP A 9 6.87 -5.46 -8.45
N GLY A 10 5.89 -4.76 -9.02
CA GLY A 10 6.08 -4.00 -10.26
C GLY A 10 6.01 -4.79 -11.57
N ARG A 11 5.93 -6.13 -11.54
CA ARG A 11 6.04 -6.98 -12.74
C ARG A 11 4.80 -6.96 -13.62
N ASP A 12 3.63 -6.97 -13.01
CA ASP A 12 2.35 -7.02 -13.74
C ASP A 12 1.58 -5.73 -13.53
N ARG A 13 0.82 -5.31 -14.54
CA ARG A 13 -0.09 -4.16 -14.43
C ARG A 13 -1.53 -4.63 -14.58
N VAL A 14 -2.36 -4.27 -13.61
CA VAL A 14 -3.79 -4.60 -13.62
C VAL A 14 -4.64 -3.33 -13.58
N PRO A 15 -5.87 -3.36 -14.12
CA PRO A 15 -6.77 -2.20 -14.06
C PRO A 15 -7.11 -1.84 -12.61
N LEU A 16 -7.09 -0.54 -12.29
CA LEU A 16 -7.63 -0.04 -11.03
C LEU A 16 -9.17 0.06 -11.16
N ALA A 17 -9.83 -1.10 -11.11
CA ALA A 17 -11.28 -1.21 -11.29
C ALA A 17 -11.88 -2.19 -10.28
N ASP A 18 -13.15 -2.02 -9.94
CA ASP A 18 -13.87 -2.89 -9.00
C ASP A 18 -14.01 -4.34 -9.48
N SER A 19 -13.84 -4.58 -10.78
CA SER A 19 -13.79 -5.92 -11.39
C SER A 19 -12.44 -6.63 -11.22
N THR A 20 -11.41 -5.93 -10.75
CA THR A 20 -10.05 -6.49 -10.60
C THR A 20 -9.86 -7.01 -9.18
N ALA A 21 -9.71 -8.34 -9.07
CA ALA A 21 -9.44 -9.03 -7.82
C ALA A 21 -7.96 -9.43 -7.73
N VAL A 22 -7.38 -9.30 -6.54
CA VAL A 22 -6.00 -9.68 -6.23
C VAL A 22 -5.96 -10.47 -4.93
N ARG A 23 -4.99 -11.37 -4.81
CA ARG A 23 -4.68 -12.04 -3.54
C ARG A 23 -3.61 -11.27 -2.79
N ILE A 24 -3.71 -11.27 -1.47
CA ILE A 24 -2.78 -10.57 -0.58
C ILE A 24 -1.79 -11.58 0.00
N HIS A 25 -0.50 -11.25 -0.06
CA HIS A 25 0.57 -11.99 0.60
C HIS A 25 1.32 -11.05 1.55
N ARG A 26 1.00 -11.13 2.83
CA ARG A 26 1.58 -10.28 3.88
C ARG A 26 3.10 -10.37 3.92
N SER A 27 3.66 -11.56 3.75
CA SER A 27 5.11 -11.81 3.82
C SER A 27 5.92 -11.03 2.79
N ARG A 28 5.28 -10.43 1.77
CA ARG A 28 5.91 -9.58 0.77
C ARG A 28 6.02 -8.12 1.18
N LEU A 29 5.34 -7.68 2.24
CA LEU A 29 5.58 -6.36 2.82
C LEU A 29 6.81 -6.43 3.71
N ASP A 30 7.89 -5.79 3.28
CA ASP A 30 9.12 -5.68 4.04
C ASP A 30 9.66 -4.25 4.08
N TRP A 31 10.76 -4.04 4.80
CA TRP A 31 11.40 -2.74 4.94
C TRP A 31 11.88 -2.14 3.62
N SER A 32 12.14 -2.98 2.59
CA SER A 32 12.58 -2.49 1.29
C SER A 32 11.51 -1.68 0.58
N THR A 33 10.22 -1.96 0.83
CA THR A 33 9.09 -1.16 0.32
C THR A 33 9.18 0.29 0.79
N PHE A 34 9.54 0.50 2.06
CA PHE A 34 9.71 1.84 2.63
C PHE A 34 10.97 2.52 2.07
N MET A 35 12.09 1.79 1.99
CA MET A 35 13.32 2.31 1.39
C MET A 35 13.13 2.72 -0.07
N GLN A 36 12.36 1.93 -0.84
CA GLN A 36 11.99 2.26 -2.21
C GLN A 36 11.14 3.53 -2.27
N ALA A 37 10.15 3.68 -1.39
CA ALA A 37 9.34 4.90 -1.32
C ALA A 37 10.18 6.14 -1.05
N TRP A 38 11.18 6.03 -0.17
CA TRP A 38 12.09 7.14 0.12
C TRP A 38 13.03 7.46 -1.05
N THR A 39 13.72 6.45 -1.58
CA THR A 39 14.69 6.63 -2.68
C THR A 39 14.03 7.11 -3.96
N ALA A 40 12.76 6.74 -4.20
CA ALA A 40 11.94 7.25 -5.31
C ALA A 40 11.37 8.65 -5.06
N GLY A 41 11.58 9.24 -3.87
CA GLY A 41 11.04 10.56 -3.51
C GLY A 41 9.53 10.58 -3.28
N ILE A 42 8.89 9.41 -3.15
CA ILE A 42 7.48 9.31 -2.77
C ILE A 42 7.31 9.86 -1.35
N ILE A 43 8.06 9.32 -0.39
CA ILE A 43 8.13 9.87 0.96
C ILE A 43 9.23 10.94 0.97
N PRO A 44 8.90 12.24 1.14
CA PRO A 44 9.90 13.29 1.10
C PRO A 44 10.91 13.14 2.26
N SER A 45 12.18 13.48 2.03
CA SER A 45 13.23 13.35 3.07
C SER A 45 12.92 14.08 4.38
N LYS A 46 12.15 15.17 4.35
CA LYS A 46 11.70 15.89 5.56
C LYS A 46 10.66 15.13 6.39
N ASP A 47 9.95 14.20 5.77
CA ASP A 47 8.94 13.34 6.39
C ASP A 47 9.50 11.94 6.68
N TRP A 48 10.72 11.65 6.21
CA TRP A 48 11.42 10.39 6.40
C TRP A 48 12.25 10.40 7.68
N MET A 49 11.77 9.71 8.70
CA MET A 49 12.52 9.39 9.91
C MET A 49 12.44 7.89 10.18
N PRO A 50 13.57 7.15 10.26
CA PRO A 50 13.54 5.69 10.35
C PRO A 50 12.69 5.13 11.49
N SER A 51 12.71 5.77 12.67
CA SER A 51 11.88 5.35 13.81
C SER A 51 10.39 5.49 13.54
N ASP A 52 9.97 6.58 12.88
CA ASP A 52 8.57 6.84 12.55
C ASP A 52 8.10 5.83 11.49
N MET A 53 8.97 5.56 10.50
CA MET A 53 8.69 4.59 9.45
C MET A 53 8.64 3.16 9.99
N GLN A 54 9.44 2.83 11.02
CA GLN A 54 9.37 1.54 11.70
C GLN A 54 8.00 1.33 12.36
N VAL A 55 7.45 2.36 13.02
CA VAL A 55 6.11 2.31 13.62
C VAL A 55 5.04 2.05 12.55
N ILE A 56 5.15 2.73 11.40
CA ILE A 56 4.20 2.54 10.28
C ILE A 56 4.35 1.14 9.70
N PHE A 57 5.57 0.65 9.49
CA PHE A 57 5.85 -0.69 8.99
C PHE A 57 5.26 -1.77 9.90
N GLU A 58 5.57 -1.73 11.20
CA GLU A 58 5.07 -2.72 12.17
C GLU A 58 3.54 -2.70 12.24
N GLY A 59 2.95 -1.50 12.27
CA GLY A 59 1.50 -1.32 12.24
C GLY A 59 0.85 -1.95 11.01
N LEU A 60 1.33 -1.61 9.81
CA LEU A 60 0.82 -2.17 8.56
C LEU A 60 1.02 -3.68 8.50
N PHE A 61 2.20 -4.17 8.88
CA PHE A 61 2.52 -5.58 8.87
C PHE A 61 1.59 -6.37 9.79
N MET A 62 1.31 -5.88 11.01
CA MET A 62 0.34 -6.51 11.90
C MET A 62 -1.10 -6.43 11.36
N ALA A 63 -1.53 -5.27 10.84
CA ALA A 63 -2.88 -5.09 10.32
C ALA A 63 -3.19 -6.02 9.11
N LEU A 64 -2.17 -6.27 8.27
CA LEU A 64 -2.26 -7.17 7.12
C LEU A 64 -2.52 -8.63 7.49
N GLU A 65 -2.24 -9.06 8.72
CA GLU A 65 -2.50 -10.43 9.18
C GLU A 65 -3.95 -10.86 8.92
N SER A 66 -4.89 -9.94 9.20
CA SER A 66 -6.32 -10.16 8.98
C SER A 66 -6.72 -10.31 7.50
N LYS A 67 -5.83 -9.98 6.57
CA LYS A 67 -6.05 -10.00 5.12
C LYS A 67 -5.22 -11.02 4.38
N ASP A 68 -4.22 -11.62 5.03
CA ASP A 68 -3.30 -12.54 4.39
C ASP A 68 -4.03 -13.73 3.74
N GLY A 69 -3.66 -14.05 2.51
CA GLY A 69 -4.29 -15.08 1.70
C GLY A 69 -5.71 -14.78 1.19
N LYS A 70 -6.31 -13.62 1.53
CA LYS A 70 -7.64 -13.24 1.03
C LYS A 70 -7.56 -12.67 -0.37
N THR A 71 -8.59 -12.96 -1.16
CA THR A 71 -8.85 -12.29 -2.44
C THR A 71 -9.76 -11.09 -2.21
N VAL A 72 -9.31 -9.91 -2.65
CA VAL A 72 -10.05 -8.66 -2.50
C VAL A 72 -10.06 -7.87 -3.79
N ARG A 73 -10.98 -6.90 -3.91
CA ARG A 73 -10.92 -5.91 -4.99
C ARG A 73 -9.72 -5.01 -4.80
N ILE A 74 -9.04 -4.68 -5.90
CA ILE A 74 -7.83 -3.87 -5.84
C ILE A 74 -8.08 -2.44 -5.37
N THR A 75 -9.23 -1.87 -5.73
CA THR A 75 -9.70 -0.55 -5.26
C THR A 75 -9.89 -0.55 -3.75
N SER A 76 -10.51 -1.60 -3.21
CA SER A 76 -10.70 -1.79 -1.76
C SER A 76 -9.38 -2.01 -1.01
N LEU A 77 -8.40 -2.67 -1.64
CA LEU A 77 -7.07 -2.85 -1.04
C LEU A 77 -6.30 -1.53 -0.99
N LEU A 78 -6.33 -0.75 -2.07
CA LEU A 78 -5.70 0.57 -2.13
C LEU A 78 -6.28 1.50 -1.06
N GLN A 79 -7.61 1.62 -1.00
CA GLN A 79 -8.26 2.45 0.02
C GLN A 79 -7.88 1.99 1.43
N TRP A 80 -7.85 0.67 1.67
CA TRP A 80 -7.47 0.14 2.97
C TRP A 80 -6.03 0.52 3.37
N PHE A 81 -5.09 0.53 2.42
CA PHE A 81 -3.73 1.00 2.69
C PHE A 81 -3.70 2.49 2.97
N GLU A 82 -4.40 3.32 2.18
CA GLU A 82 -4.50 4.77 2.42
C GLU A 82 -4.98 5.03 3.87
N ASP A 83 -6.10 4.41 4.27
CA ASP A 83 -6.68 4.56 5.60
C ASP A 83 -5.71 4.12 6.71
N LYS A 84 -5.01 2.99 6.52
CA LYS A 84 -4.08 2.46 7.52
C LYS A 84 -2.79 3.24 7.62
N ILE A 85 -2.27 3.74 6.50
CA ILE A 85 -1.10 4.62 6.51
C ILE A 85 -1.45 5.90 7.28
N ASP A 86 -2.61 6.52 7.02
CA ASP A 86 -3.05 7.71 7.76
C ASP A 86 -3.19 7.46 9.27
N GLU A 87 -3.76 6.32 9.66
CA GLU A 87 -3.86 5.90 11.06
C GLU A 87 -2.48 5.79 11.72
N TYR A 88 -1.53 5.09 11.09
CA TYR A 88 -0.21 4.90 11.67
C TYR A 88 0.69 6.14 11.57
N LEU A 89 0.43 7.05 10.64
CA LEU A 89 1.06 8.37 10.63
C LEU A 89 0.70 9.18 11.87
N LEU A 90 -0.57 9.15 12.29
CA LEU A 90 -0.98 9.80 13.53
C LEU A 90 -0.30 9.16 14.75
N VAL A 91 -0.11 7.84 14.77
CA VAL A 91 0.63 7.18 15.85
C VAL A 91 2.10 7.60 15.85
N ALA A 92 2.78 7.47 14.71
CA ALA A 92 4.20 7.78 14.56
C ALA A 92 4.51 9.26 14.88
N TRP A 93 3.61 10.16 14.48
CA TRP A 93 3.76 11.61 14.71
C TRP A 93 3.01 12.11 15.94
N ARG A 94 2.70 11.22 16.89
CA ARG A 94 2.17 11.58 18.22
C ARG A 94 0.90 12.45 18.16
N GLY A 95 0.05 12.19 17.17
CA GLY A 95 -1.21 12.88 16.96
C GLY A 95 -1.09 14.22 16.20
N ASP A 96 0.04 14.52 15.55
CA ASP A 96 0.16 15.69 14.68
C ASP A 96 -0.73 15.57 13.43
N LYS A 97 -1.99 16.01 13.57
CA LYS A 97 -3.01 15.97 12.53
C LYS A 97 -2.66 16.84 11.31
N ILE A 98 -1.92 17.93 11.51
CA ILE A 98 -1.56 18.84 10.40
C ILE A 98 -0.53 18.16 9.53
N ARG A 99 0.48 17.54 10.14
CA ARG A 99 1.52 16.79 9.40
C ARG A 99 0.91 15.57 8.72
N ALA A 100 0.09 14.78 9.42
CA ALA A 100 -0.63 13.63 8.86
C ALA A 100 -1.50 14.02 7.65
N TYR A 101 -2.32 15.06 7.78
CA TYR A 101 -3.14 15.56 6.67
C TYR A 101 -2.30 15.98 5.46
N ARG A 102 -1.17 16.67 5.69
CA ARG A 102 -0.25 17.07 4.60
C ARG A 102 0.37 15.87 3.90
N ALA A 103 0.64 14.79 4.63
CA ALA A 103 1.10 13.52 4.05
C ALA A 103 0.00 12.85 3.22
N GLY A 104 -1.22 12.77 3.77
CA GLY A 104 -2.44 12.28 3.10
C GLY A 104 -2.62 12.89 1.71
N VAL A 105 -2.50 14.22 1.63
CA VAL A 105 -2.65 14.96 0.36
C VAL A 105 -1.48 14.75 -0.61
N LYS A 106 -0.26 14.47 -0.11
CA LYS A 106 0.96 14.53 -0.93
C LYS A 106 1.50 13.19 -1.38
N TRP A 107 1.54 12.21 -0.49
CA TRP A 107 2.31 10.99 -0.74
C TRP A 107 1.69 9.70 -0.23
N VAL A 108 0.64 9.76 0.61
CA VAL A 108 -0.01 8.55 1.13
C VAL A 108 -0.54 7.65 0.03
N ARG A 109 -1.24 8.21 -0.97
CA ARG A 109 -1.72 7.42 -2.10
C ARG A 109 -0.59 6.77 -2.91
N PRO A 110 0.43 7.51 -3.40
CA PRO A 110 1.57 6.89 -4.07
C PRO A 110 2.28 5.81 -3.23
N PHE A 111 2.38 6.01 -1.91
CA PHE A 111 2.95 5.00 -1.02
C PHE A 111 2.04 3.79 -0.85
N ALA A 112 0.72 3.99 -0.74
CA ALA A 112 -0.27 2.93 -0.72
C ALA A 112 -0.22 2.10 -2.01
N GLU A 113 -0.06 2.74 -3.18
CA GLU A 113 0.12 2.04 -4.45
C GLU A 113 1.37 1.16 -4.45
N LEU A 114 2.47 1.62 -3.84
CA LEU A 114 3.68 0.83 -3.69
C LEU A 114 3.48 -0.36 -2.75
N CYS A 115 2.80 -0.15 -1.61
CA CYS A 115 2.45 -1.22 -0.69
C CYS A 115 1.54 -2.28 -1.35
N VAL A 116 0.53 -1.84 -2.12
CA VAL A 116 -0.29 -2.73 -2.95
C VAL A 116 0.59 -3.50 -3.93
N SER A 117 1.52 -2.82 -4.59
CA SER A 117 2.42 -3.47 -5.55
C SER A 117 3.23 -4.59 -4.94
N ALA A 118 3.71 -4.40 -3.71
CA ALA A 118 4.46 -5.40 -2.97
C ALA A 118 3.60 -6.61 -2.57
N VAL A 119 2.41 -6.38 -2.01
CA VAL A 119 1.61 -7.46 -1.38
C VAL A 119 0.61 -8.14 -2.30
N ALA A 120 0.17 -7.46 -3.36
CA ALA A 120 -0.84 -7.99 -4.26
C ALA A 120 -0.23 -8.94 -5.29
N THR A 121 -0.86 -10.10 -5.45
CA THR A 121 -0.59 -11.07 -6.50
C THR A 121 -1.84 -11.25 -7.37
N SER A 122 -1.63 -11.51 -8.65
CA SER A 122 -2.66 -12.12 -9.47
C SER A 122 -2.68 -13.62 -9.17
N ASP A 123 -3.58 -14.04 -8.29
CA ASP A 123 -4.00 -15.44 -8.31
C ASP A 123 -4.78 -15.64 -9.61
N MET A 124 -4.22 -16.45 -10.50
CA MET A 124 -4.66 -16.77 -11.87
C MET A 124 -3.99 -15.95 -12.97
N GLY A 125 -3.24 -16.67 -13.82
CA GLY A 125 -3.21 -16.33 -15.24
C GLY A 125 -4.66 -16.13 -15.71
N VAL A 126 -4.91 -14.99 -16.34
CA VAL A 126 -6.22 -14.48 -16.80
C VAL A 126 -7.23 -15.59 -17.11
N ALA A 127 -8.05 -15.97 -16.14
CA ALA A 127 -9.24 -16.77 -16.37
C ALA A 127 -10.44 -15.81 -16.29
N PRO A 128 -11.24 -15.65 -17.35
CA PRO A 128 -12.39 -14.77 -17.31
C PRO A 128 -13.37 -15.27 -16.26
N LEU A 129 -13.91 -14.36 -15.45
CA LEU A 129 -15.14 -14.62 -14.72
C LEU A 129 -16.20 -15.02 -15.76
N ARG A 130 -16.61 -16.30 -15.73
CA ARG A 130 -17.73 -16.77 -16.54
C ARG A 130 -18.99 -16.06 -16.04
N ARG A 131 -19.80 -15.64 -17.02
CA ARG A 131 -20.99 -14.80 -16.94
C ARG A 131 -21.98 -15.23 -15.85
#